data_AF-A0A939AE84-F1
#
_entry.id   AF-A0A939AE84-F1
#
_cell.length_a   1.000
_cell.length_b   1.000
_cell.length_c   1.000
_cell.angle_alpha   90.00
_cell.angle_beta   90.00
_cell.angle_gamma   90.00
#
_symmetry.space_group_name_H-M   'P 1'
#
loop_
_entity.id
_entity.type
_entity.pdbx_description
1 polymer ?
#
loop_
_entity_poly.entity_id
_entity_poly.type
_entity_poly.pdbx_seq_one_letter_code
_entity_poly.pdbx_strand_id
1 'polypeptide(L)'
;METISIILILTALFGAGLLYASEPVKPESFWQGNHCVQTTVRTPDKDEQFIEAEVDGQWQKFKLTRFPPAFWEWNRQRRRETVEIFREMLIKGREAVRRPDLSGPHNGIVATYGGRRPDSQFALNNAVKGMGFLPPADQLPGMIARLESTLEAEFPIKLDILDSLYVNAEKVFAPDRLVSLELYSEPGFVTQTFINQMLNPACAIVWLDIPTFKVKSIVRLLDPLDPALSEYERNVVRYVNLMHSYFHGAFPRDYIAALYYIVEVYDSSPGKDNGRGVRIDP
;
A
#
# COMPACT_ATOMS: atom_id res chain seq x y z
N MET A 1 -37.35 -43.59 14.58
CA MET A 1 -36.08 -42.99 15.04
C MET A 1 -35.35 -42.29 13.90
N GLU A 2 -35.25 -42.88 12.71
CA GLU A 2 -34.55 -42.30 11.55
C GLU A 2 -35.08 -40.92 11.10
N THR A 3 -36.39 -40.69 11.13
CA THR A 3 -37.01 -39.42 10.70
C THR A 3 -36.66 -38.25 11.62
N ILE A 4 -36.47 -38.50 12.92
CA ILE A 4 -36.13 -37.48 13.92
C ILE A 4 -34.65 -37.07 13.78
N SER A 5 -33.78 -38.03 13.47
CA SER A 5 -32.35 -37.78 13.23
C SER A 5 -32.11 -36.95 11.97
N ILE A 6 -32.86 -37.19 10.89
CA ILE A 6 -32.76 -36.41 9.64
C ILE A 6 -33.19 -34.95 9.85
N ILE A 7 -34.26 -34.73 10.62
CA ILE A 7 -34.73 -33.37 10.95
C ILE A 7 -33.66 -32.63 11.77
N LEU A 8 -33.10 -33.25 12.81
CA LEU A 8 -32.04 -32.65 13.64
C LEU A 8 -30.78 -32.26 12.84
N ILE A 9 -30.36 -33.11 11.89
CA ILE A 9 -29.21 -32.84 11.01
C ILE A 9 -29.52 -31.66 10.08
N LEU A 10 -30.71 -31.61 9.48
CA LEU A 10 -31.13 -30.49 8.64
C LEU A 10 -31.23 -29.19 9.45
N THR A 11 -31.77 -29.20 10.67
CA THR A 11 -31.83 -27.99 11.51
C THR A 11 -30.43 -27.50 11.91
N ALA A 12 -29.48 -28.42 12.17
CA ALA A 12 -28.09 -28.07 12.44
C ALA A 12 -27.37 -27.50 11.21
N LEU A 13 -27.63 -28.04 10.01
CA LEU A 13 -27.07 -27.56 8.75
C LEU A 13 -27.65 -26.21 8.33
N PHE A 14 -28.97 -25.99 8.51
CA PHE A 14 -29.60 -24.69 8.26
C PHE A 14 -29.18 -23.64 9.31
N GLY A 15 -29.03 -24.03 10.57
CA GLY A 15 -28.50 -23.16 11.63
C GLY A 15 -27.04 -22.74 11.34
N ALA A 16 -26.19 -23.67 10.91
CA ALA A 16 -24.82 -23.38 10.49
C ALA A 16 -24.78 -22.51 9.22
N GLY A 17 -25.62 -22.78 8.22
CA GLY A 17 -25.69 -21.99 6.98
C GLY A 17 -26.11 -20.53 7.20
N LEU A 18 -27.01 -20.28 8.16
CA LEU A 18 -27.39 -18.93 8.59
C LEU A 18 -26.32 -18.25 9.45
N LEU A 19 -25.56 -19.01 10.24
CA LEU A 19 -24.42 -18.50 11.02
C LEU A 19 -23.21 -18.14 10.14
N TYR A 20 -23.06 -18.76 8.97
CA TYR A 20 -21.98 -18.48 8.00
C TYR A 20 -22.36 -17.49 6.90
N ALA A 21 -23.61 -17.03 6.85
CA ALA A 21 -23.96 -15.87 6.03
C ALA A 21 -23.39 -14.62 6.72
N SER A 22 -22.12 -14.31 6.47
CA SER A 22 -21.53 -13.05 6.91
C SER A 22 -22.42 -11.93 6.41
N GLU A 23 -22.97 -11.11 7.31
CA GLU A 23 -23.71 -9.92 6.89
C GLU A 23 -22.85 -9.13 5.90
N PRO A 24 -23.45 -8.59 4.82
CA PRO A 24 -22.72 -7.69 3.95
C PRO A 24 -22.13 -6.56 4.80
N VAL A 25 -20.86 -6.26 4.58
CA VAL A 25 -20.17 -5.17 5.25
C VAL A 25 -20.99 -3.90 5.05
N LYS A 26 -21.22 -3.16 6.12
CA LYS A 26 -21.87 -1.84 6.09
C LYS A 26 -20.76 -0.79 5.99
N PRO A 27 -20.41 -0.27 4.80
CA PRO A 27 -19.26 0.61 4.66
C PRO A 27 -19.33 1.87 5.52
N GLU A 28 -20.54 2.28 5.88
CA GLU A 28 -20.81 3.42 6.74
C GLU A 28 -20.17 3.25 8.13
N SER A 29 -19.99 2.01 8.61
CA SER A 29 -19.37 1.74 9.91
C SER A 29 -17.88 2.06 9.96
N PHE A 30 -17.23 2.29 8.81
CA PHE A 30 -15.83 2.68 8.74
C PHE A 30 -15.58 4.17 8.95
N TRP A 31 -16.65 4.98 8.92
CA TRP A 31 -16.57 6.43 8.95
C TRP A 31 -17.07 7.00 10.28
N GLN A 32 -16.31 7.95 10.84
CA GLN A 32 -16.70 8.79 11.96
C GLN A 32 -16.92 10.22 11.45
N GLY A 33 -18.14 10.52 11.02
CA GLY A 33 -18.43 11.77 10.32
C GLY A 33 -17.79 11.79 8.94
N ASN A 34 -16.70 12.53 8.76
CA ASN A 34 -16.05 12.75 7.45
C ASN A 34 -14.67 12.09 7.31
N HIS A 35 -14.22 11.30 8.29
CA HIS A 35 -12.96 10.58 8.25
C HIS A 35 -13.15 9.11 8.60
N CYS A 36 -12.26 8.26 8.12
CA CYS A 36 -12.25 6.84 8.49
C CYS A 36 -11.28 6.56 9.65
N VAL A 37 -11.58 5.52 10.43
CA VAL A 37 -10.71 5.05 11.51
C VAL A 37 -10.50 3.55 11.38
N GLN A 38 -9.29 3.12 11.05
CA GLN A 38 -8.93 1.71 11.01
C GLN A 38 -8.47 1.25 12.40
N THR A 39 -9.26 0.35 13.00
CA THR A 39 -9.03 -0.17 14.36
C THR A 39 -8.28 -1.50 14.39
N THR A 40 -8.06 -2.12 13.23
CA THR A 40 -7.47 -3.46 13.06
C THR A 40 -5.95 -3.47 13.00
N VAL A 41 -5.28 -2.32 13.13
CA VAL A 41 -3.81 -2.20 13.08
C VAL A 41 -3.33 -1.18 14.10
N ARG A 42 -2.21 -1.49 14.75
CA ARG A 42 -1.48 -0.53 15.59
C ARG A 42 -0.19 -0.14 14.89
N THR A 43 -0.02 1.15 14.66
CA THR A 43 1.24 1.69 14.14
C THR A 43 2.37 1.36 15.13
N PRO A 44 3.44 0.68 14.69
CA PRO A 44 4.57 0.37 15.57
C PRO A 44 5.26 1.65 16.04
N ASP A 45 5.77 1.61 17.27
CA ASP A 45 6.64 2.65 17.79
C ASP A 45 7.95 2.74 16.98
N LYS A 46 8.69 3.83 17.19
CA LYS A 46 10.00 4.00 16.56
C LYS A 46 10.92 2.83 16.97
N ASP A 47 11.60 2.25 15.98
CA ASP A 47 12.57 1.15 16.12
C ASP A 47 11.97 -0.20 16.58
N GLU A 48 10.64 -0.29 16.72
CA GLU A 48 9.94 -1.54 17.02
C GLU A 48 10.07 -2.53 15.84
N GLN A 49 10.24 -3.81 16.16
CA GLN A 49 10.49 -4.87 15.17
C GLN A 49 9.23 -5.62 14.77
N PHE A 50 8.09 -5.28 15.38
CA PHE A 50 6.83 -5.95 15.17
C PHE A 50 5.70 -4.96 14.90
N ILE A 51 4.80 -5.33 14.01
CA ILE A 51 3.50 -4.67 13.87
C ILE A 51 2.40 -5.56 14.47
N GLU A 52 1.50 -4.96 15.23
CA GLU A 52 0.32 -5.64 15.77
C GLU A 52 -0.88 -5.37 14.87
N ALA A 53 -1.56 -6.44 14.46
CA ALA A 53 -2.77 -6.33 13.65
C ALA A 53 -3.73 -7.49 13.90
N GLU A 54 -5.01 -7.22 13.67
CA GLU A 54 -6.09 -8.19 13.65
C GLU A 54 -6.23 -8.77 12.24
N VAL A 55 -5.72 -9.97 12.03
CA VAL A 55 -5.81 -10.70 10.76
C VAL A 55 -6.64 -11.94 10.99
N ASP A 56 -7.65 -12.15 10.15
CA ASP A 56 -8.62 -13.25 10.28
C ASP A 56 -9.32 -13.30 11.66
N GLY A 57 -9.61 -12.13 12.24
CA GLY A 57 -10.26 -12.01 13.55
C GLY A 57 -9.36 -12.33 14.73
N GLN A 58 -8.05 -12.41 14.52
CA GLN A 58 -7.07 -12.67 15.58
C GLN A 58 -5.98 -11.59 15.62
N TRP A 59 -5.87 -10.93 16.77
CA TRP A 59 -4.75 -10.03 17.06
C TRP A 59 -3.45 -10.83 17.20
N GLN A 60 -2.45 -10.45 16.42
CA GLN A 60 -1.15 -11.11 16.42
C GLN A 60 -0.02 -10.14 16.08
N LYS A 61 1.23 -10.56 16.36
CA LYS A 61 2.45 -9.82 16.07
C LYS A 61 3.09 -10.34 14.79
N PHE A 62 3.38 -9.44 13.87
CA PHE A 62 4.11 -9.75 12.64
C PHE A 62 5.48 -9.12 12.71
N LYS A 63 6.53 -9.94 12.55
CA LYS A 63 7.91 -9.45 12.51
C LYS A 63 8.10 -8.62 11.24
N LEU A 64 8.50 -7.37 11.39
CA LEU A 64 8.91 -6.51 10.29
C LEU A 64 10.20 -7.03 9.68
N THR A 65 10.29 -6.97 8.36
CA THR A 65 11.47 -7.38 7.62
C THR A 65 11.94 -6.28 6.68
N ARG A 66 13.23 -6.32 6.34
CA ARG A 66 13.87 -5.32 5.48
C ARG A 66 13.86 -5.80 4.04
N PHE A 67 13.77 -4.87 3.10
CA PHE A 67 13.95 -5.16 1.69
C PHE A 67 15.36 -5.74 1.44
N PRO A 68 15.46 -6.86 0.71
CA PRO A 68 16.73 -7.43 0.32
C PRO A 68 17.42 -6.53 -0.72
N PRO A 69 18.77 -6.58 -0.86
CA PRO A 69 19.51 -5.74 -1.81
C PRO A 69 18.99 -5.82 -3.25
N ALA A 70 18.55 -7.00 -3.69
CA ALA A 70 18.00 -7.18 -5.04
C ALA A 70 16.71 -6.40 -5.28
N PHE A 71 15.86 -6.22 -4.26
CA PHE A 71 14.66 -5.41 -4.37
C PHE A 71 15.01 -3.93 -4.51
N TRP A 72 15.97 -3.45 -3.70
CA TRP A 72 16.46 -2.08 -3.79
C TRP A 72 17.06 -1.78 -5.16
N GLU A 73 17.91 -2.66 -5.66
CA GLU A 73 18.57 -2.51 -6.96
C GLU A 73 17.57 -2.34 -8.10
N TRP A 74 16.63 -3.27 -8.19
CA TRP A 74 15.60 -3.23 -9.22
C TRP A 74 14.75 -1.96 -9.11
N ASN A 75 14.28 -1.64 -7.90
CA ASN A 75 13.37 -0.53 -7.68
C ASN A 75 14.05 0.82 -8.00
N ARG A 76 15.29 1.03 -7.52
CA ARG A 76 16.05 2.26 -7.79
C ARG A 76 16.38 2.38 -9.27
N GLN A 77 16.83 1.30 -9.93
CA GLN A 77 17.18 1.33 -11.35
C GLN A 77 15.99 1.73 -12.21
N ARG A 78 14.84 1.06 -12.02
CA ARG A 78 13.63 1.32 -12.82
C ARG A 78 13.04 2.70 -12.58
N ARG A 79 13.05 3.20 -11.34
CA ARG A 79 12.60 4.57 -11.05
C ARG A 79 13.49 5.63 -11.67
N ARG A 80 14.81 5.44 -11.63
CA ARG A 80 15.76 6.36 -12.28
C ARG A 80 15.60 6.34 -13.80
N GLU A 81 15.39 5.16 -14.39
CA GLU A 81 15.07 5.05 -15.81
C GLU A 81 13.81 5.85 -16.17
N THR A 82 12.75 5.76 -15.36
CA THR A 82 11.55 6.57 -15.54
C THR A 82 11.86 8.07 -15.49
N VAL A 83 12.68 8.54 -14.52
CA VAL A 83 13.12 9.94 -14.47
C VAL A 83 13.85 10.36 -15.75
N GLU A 84 14.76 9.53 -16.26
CA GLU A 84 15.48 9.79 -17.51
C GLU A 84 14.56 9.82 -18.74
N ILE A 85 13.50 9.03 -18.75
CA ILE A 85 12.47 9.10 -19.80
C ILE A 85 11.74 10.44 -19.74
N PHE A 86 11.36 10.92 -18.56
CA PHE A 86 10.73 12.23 -18.41
C PHE A 86 11.66 13.38 -18.84
N ARG A 87 12.96 13.29 -18.54
CA ARG A 87 13.95 14.25 -19.06
C ARG A 87 14.03 14.25 -20.58
N GLU A 88 14.07 13.07 -21.20
CA GLU A 88 14.08 12.96 -22.66
C GLU A 88 12.82 13.58 -23.27
N MET A 89 11.65 13.29 -22.69
CA MET A 89 10.38 13.85 -23.14
C MET A 89 10.35 15.37 -23.02
N LEU A 90 10.96 15.93 -21.98
CA LEU A 90 11.05 17.37 -21.79
C LEU A 90 11.99 18.04 -22.81
N ILE A 91 13.14 17.44 -23.09
CA ILE A 91 14.15 17.99 -24.01
C ILE A 91 13.72 17.85 -25.48
N LYS A 92 13.19 16.67 -25.85
CA LYS A 92 12.90 16.32 -27.25
C LYS A 92 11.43 16.52 -27.63
N GLY A 93 10.54 16.73 -26.66
CA GLY A 93 9.11 16.89 -26.91
C GLY A 93 8.51 15.73 -27.71
N ARG A 94 8.03 16.04 -28.93
CA ARG A 94 7.40 15.05 -29.82
C ARG A 94 8.40 14.06 -30.43
N GLU A 95 9.69 14.38 -30.44
CA GLU A 95 10.76 13.51 -30.97
C GLU A 95 11.26 12.48 -29.95
N ALA A 96 10.80 12.55 -28.69
CA ALA A 96 11.13 11.54 -27.69
C ALA A 96 10.58 10.16 -28.10
N VAL A 97 11.44 9.16 -28.08
CA VAL A 97 11.11 7.80 -28.52
C VAL A 97 10.71 6.91 -27.34
N ARG A 98 11.23 7.19 -26.14
CA ARG A 98 10.86 6.47 -24.92
C ARG A 98 9.61 7.07 -24.28
N ARG A 99 8.82 6.20 -23.65
CA ARG A 99 7.62 6.56 -22.87
C ARG A 99 7.65 5.81 -21.53
N PRO A 100 7.12 6.42 -20.46
CA PRO A 100 7.00 5.72 -19.19
C PRO A 100 6.07 4.51 -19.36
N ASP A 101 6.45 3.39 -18.76
CA ASP A 101 5.66 2.18 -18.75
C ASP A 101 4.76 2.15 -17.51
N LEU A 102 3.62 1.47 -17.62
CA LEU A 102 2.80 1.10 -16.47
C LEU A 102 3.45 -0.04 -15.66
N SER A 103 4.33 -0.83 -16.27
CA SER A 103 5.10 -1.85 -15.57
C SER A 103 6.13 -1.25 -14.58
N GLY A 104 6.59 -2.06 -13.63
CA GLY A 104 7.69 -1.69 -12.72
C GLY A 104 7.28 -1.18 -11.34
N PRO A 105 8.24 -0.68 -10.55
CA PRO A 105 8.13 -0.57 -9.09
C PRO A 105 7.13 0.47 -8.58
N HIS A 106 6.70 1.40 -9.44
CA HIS A 106 5.67 2.36 -9.06
C HIS A 106 4.28 1.73 -9.04
N ASN A 107 4.00 0.71 -9.83
CA ASN A 107 2.64 0.16 -9.93
C ASN A 107 2.60 -1.23 -9.30
N GLY A 108 2.32 -1.26 -7.99
CA GLY A 108 2.11 -2.51 -7.25
C GLY A 108 0.69 -3.02 -7.43
N ILE A 109 0.53 -4.29 -7.75
CA ILE A 109 -0.76 -4.98 -7.78
C ILE A 109 -1.03 -5.51 -6.36
N VAL A 110 -1.94 -4.84 -5.65
CA VAL A 110 -2.28 -5.13 -4.25
C VAL A 110 -3.44 -6.12 -4.20
N ALA A 111 -3.13 -7.33 -3.77
CA ALA A 111 -4.10 -8.38 -3.48
C ALA A 111 -4.58 -8.26 -2.03
N THR A 112 -5.90 -8.20 -1.85
CA THR A 112 -6.56 -8.04 -0.55
C THR A 112 -7.76 -8.97 -0.45
N TYR A 113 -8.14 -9.35 0.76
CA TYR A 113 -9.40 -10.03 1.05
C TYR A 113 -9.94 -9.55 2.39
N GLY A 114 -11.23 -9.73 2.61
CA GLY A 114 -11.93 -9.24 3.79
C GLY A 114 -13.42 -9.46 3.59
N GLY A 115 -14.18 -8.38 3.46
CA GLY A 115 -15.61 -8.44 3.18
C GLY A 115 -15.97 -8.08 1.75
N ARG A 116 -17.13 -8.52 1.28
CA ARG A 116 -17.60 -8.22 -0.08
C ARG A 116 -18.23 -6.83 -0.16
N ARG A 117 -17.99 -6.11 -1.27
CA ARG A 117 -18.86 -5.00 -1.66
C ARG A 117 -20.27 -5.51 -2.00
N PRO A 118 -21.32 -4.69 -1.83
CA PRO A 118 -22.70 -5.06 -2.16
C PRO A 118 -22.92 -5.48 -3.63
N ASP A 119 -22.10 -4.97 -4.55
CA ASP A 119 -22.16 -5.26 -5.99
C ASP A 119 -21.24 -6.41 -6.45
N SER A 120 -20.56 -7.09 -5.52
CA SER A 120 -19.61 -8.17 -5.83
C SER A 120 -19.98 -9.48 -5.11
N GLN A 121 -19.82 -10.60 -5.81
CA GLN A 121 -19.87 -11.93 -5.19
C GLN A 121 -18.55 -12.32 -4.51
N PHE A 122 -17.45 -11.64 -4.83
CA PHE A 122 -16.11 -11.95 -4.36
C PHE A 122 -15.61 -10.90 -3.35
N ALA A 123 -15.01 -11.36 -2.25
CA ALA A 123 -14.29 -10.52 -1.30
C ALA A 123 -12.82 -10.32 -1.72
N LEU A 124 -12.28 -11.28 -2.48
CA LEU A 124 -10.93 -11.18 -3.05
C LEU A 124 -10.87 -10.04 -4.06
N ASN A 125 -9.80 -9.26 -4.01
CA ASN A 125 -9.60 -8.12 -4.90
C ASN A 125 -8.13 -7.90 -5.24
N ASN A 126 -7.90 -7.43 -6.46
CA ASN A 126 -6.61 -6.91 -6.91
C ASN A 126 -6.81 -5.47 -7.39
N ALA A 127 -5.98 -4.55 -6.90
CA ALA A 127 -5.96 -3.18 -7.37
C ALA A 127 -4.52 -2.77 -7.71
N VAL A 128 -4.34 -2.13 -8.86
CA VAL A 128 -3.08 -1.45 -9.18
C VAL A 128 -3.01 -0.15 -8.38
N LYS A 129 -1.92 0.04 -7.65
CA LYS A 129 -1.72 1.18 -6.76
C LYS A 129 -0.35 1.79 -7.03
N GLY A 130 -0.32 3.12 -7.09
CA GLY A 130 0.92 3.89 -7.08
C GLY A 130 1.64 3.69 -5.76
N MET A 131 2.84 3.12 -5.79
CA MET A 131 3.68 2.78 -4.65
C MET A 131 4.85 3.75 -4.59
N GLY A 132 5.19 4.16 -3.38
CA GLY A 132 6.34 5.00 -3.05
C GLY A 132 7.07 4.46 -1.83
N PHE A 133 8.26 5.01 -1.60
CA PHE A 133 8.98 4.80 -0.35
C PHE A 133 8.61 5.88 0.66
N LEU A 134 8.85 5.60 1.93
CA LEU A 134 8.66 6.54 3.03
C LEU A 134 10.01 6.78 3.72
N PRO A 135 10.44 8.03 3.96
CA PRO A 135 11.58 8.31 4.81
C PRO A 135 11.43 7.73 6.23
N PRO A 136 12.53 7.43 6.94
CA PRO A 136 12.45 7.07 8.34
C PRO A 136 11.87 8.24 9.16
N ALA A 137 11.28 7.92 10.31
CA ALA A 137 10.48 8.88 11.09
C ALA A 137 11.24 10.16 11.48
N ASP A 138 12.55 10.06 11.72
CA ASP A 138 13.42 11.17 12.07
C ASP A 138 13.80 12.07 10.89
N GLN A 139 13.82 11.53 9.66
CA GLN A 139 14.09 12.31 8.44
C GLN A 139 12.82 12.87 7.79
N LEU A 140 11.65 12.36 8.17
CA LEU A 140 10.38 12.69 7.52
C LEU A 140 10.04 14.19 7.57
N PRO A 141 10.16 14.92 8.70
CA PRO A 141 9.89 16.36 8.72
C PRO A 141 10.83 17.16 7.80
N GLY A 142 12.12 16.80 7.76
CA GLY A 142 13.10 17.44 6.89
C GLY A 142 12.81 17.18 5.40
N MET A 143 12.36 15.98 5.07
CA MET A 143 11.94 15.66 3.70
C MET A 143 10.70 16.47 3.29
N ILE A 144 9.69 16.58 4.15
CA ILE A 144 8.50 17.39 3.91
C ILE A 144 8.91 18.85 3.62
N ALA A 145 9.74 19.45 4.49
CA ALA A 145 10.20 20.83 4.29
C ALA A 145 10.96 21.03 2.96
N ARG A 146 11.77 20.04 2.55
CA ARG A 146 12.47 20.08 1.25
C ARG A 146 11.49 20.04 0.08
N LEU A 147 10.47 19.20 0.15
CA LEU A 147 9.46 19.08 -0.90
C LEU A 147 8.61 20.35 -1.00
N GLU A 148 8.22 20.95 0.12
CA GLU A 148 7.44 22.20 0.13
C GLU A 148 8.23 23.38 -0.42
N SER A 149 9.48 23.54 0.00
CA SER A 149 10.35 24.63 -0.48
C SER A 149 10.71 24.51 -1.96
N THR A 150 10.48 23.36 -2.57
CA THR A 150 10.76 23.11 -4.00
C THR A 150 9.51 22.74 -4.79
N LEU A 151 8.31 22.89 -4.21
CA LEU A 151 7.06 22.49 -4.84
C LEU A 151 6.76 23.32 -6.10
N GLU A 152 7.16 24.59 -6.11
CA GLU A 152 6.99 25.50 -7.25
C GLU A 152 8.22 25.56 -8.17
N ALA A 153 9.21 24.67 -7.95
CA ALA A 153 10.38 24.63 -8.81
C ALA A 153 10.01 24.11 -10.22
N GLU A 154 10.77 24.55 -11.22
CA GLU A 154 10.66 24.05 -12.59
C GLU A 154 10.81 22.52 -12.63
N PHE A 155 10.04 21.86 -13.50
CA PHE A 155 9.98 20.40 -13.57
C PHE A 155 11.36 19.71 -13.71
N PRO A 156 12.35 20.21 -14.50
CA PRO A 156 13.72 19.67 -14.48
C PRO A 156 14.34 19.59 -13.09
N ILE A 157 14.17 20.63 -12.26
CA ILE A 157 14.74 20.70 -10.91
C ILE A 157 14.05 19.67 -10.01
N LYS A 158 12.73 19.49 -10.16
CA LYS A 158 11.99 18.43 -9.46
C LYS A 158 12.52 17.05 -9.84
N LEU A 159 12.81 16.81 -11.12
CA LEU A 159 13.42 15.55 -11.59
C LEU A 159 14.82 15.32 -11.01
N ASP A 160 15.65 16.36 -10.88
CA ASP A 160 16.96 16.27 -10.20
C ASP A 160 16.82 15.88 -8.73
N ILE A 161 15.85 16.49 -8.04
CA ILE A 161 15.55 16.18 -6.64
C ILE A 161 15.12 14.71 -6.53
N LEU A 162 14.18 14.24 -7.35
CA LEU A 162 13.71 12.86 -7.34
C LEU A 162 14.82 11.86 -7.66
N ASP A 163 15.64 12.12 -8.69
CA ASP A 163 16.80 11.26 -8.99
C ASP A 163 17.75 11.18 -7.79
N SER A 164 18.01 12.31 -7.11
CA SER A 164 18.87 12.33 -5.92
C SER A 164 18.34 11.45 -4.79
N LEU A 165 17.01 11.33 -4.65
CA LEU A 165 16.39 10.43 -3.67
C LEU A 165 16.62 8.96 -4.07
N TYR A 166 16.46 8.62 -5.35
CA TYR A 166 16.62 7.24 -5.82
C TYR A 166 18.08 6.78 -5.87
N VAL A 167 19.02 7.67 -6.19
CA VAL A 167 20.46 7.40 -6.09
C VAL A 167 20.85 7.01 -4.66
N ASN A 168 20.19 7.60 -3.66
CA ASN A 168 20.48 7.40 -2.24
C ASN A 168 19.38 6.63 -1.51
N ALA A 169 18.58 5.82 -2.23
CA ALA A 169 17.32 5.26 -1.72
C ALA A 169 17.47 4.57 -0.35
N GLU A 170 18.46 3.69 -0.20
CA GLU A 170 18.70 2.93 1.05
C GLU A 170 19.10 3.79 2.25
N LYS A 171 19.58 5.03 2.03
CA LYS A 171 19.92 5.98 3.10
C LYS A 171 18.76 6.91 3.46
N VAL A 172 17.93 7.20 2.47
CA VAL A 172 16.85 8.20 2.55
C VAL A 172 15.54 7.58 2.98
N PHE A 173 15.32 6.29 2.68
CA PHE A 173 14.05 5.61 2.89
C PHE A 173 14.13 4.51 3.94
N ALA A 174 13.01 4.32 4.65
CA ALA A 174 12.83 3.23 5.57
C ALA A 174 12.81 1.89 4.81
N PRO A 175 13.51 0.85 5.31
CA PRO A 175 13.74 -0.39 4.58
C PRO A 175 12.63 -1.42 4.72
N ASP A 176 11.56 -1.10 5.44
CA ASP A 176 10.56 -2.04 5.93
C ASP A 176 9.13 -1.57 5.62
N ARG A 177 8.98 -0.53 4.79
CA ARG A 177 7.65 0.03 4.48
C ARG A 177 7.55 0.69 3.11
N LEU A 178 6.36 0.58 2.52
CA LEU A 178 5.93 1.30 1.32
C LEU A 178 4.72 2.17 1.63
N VAL A 179 4.43 3.13 0.76
CA VAL A 179 3.27 4.02 0.87
C VAL A 179 2.50 4.11 -0.43
N SER A 180 1.20 4.34 -0.32
CA SER A 180 0.28 4.63 -1.42
C SER A 180 -0.83 5.58 -0.97
N LEU A 181 -1.71 5.96 -1.90
CA LEU A 181 -2.92 6.73 -1.62
C LEU A 181 -4.16 5.88 -1.93
N GLU A 182 -5.15 5.97 -1.05
CA GLU A 182 -6.52 5.54 -1.32
C GLU A 182 -7.30 6.74 -1.86
N LEU A 183 -7.33 6.85 -3.20
CA LEU A 183 -7.83 8.04 -3.90
C LEU A 183 -9.35 8.13 -4.01
N TYR A 184 -10.05 7.00 -3.93
CA TYR A 184 -11.46 6.93 -4.31
C TYR A 184 -12.40 6.73 -3.13
N SER A 185 -11.92 6.21 -2.00
CA SER A 185 -12.80 5.97 -0.85
C SER A 185 -13.08 7.26 -0.08
N GLU A 186 -14.37 7.54 0.15
CA GLU A 186 -14.91 8.68 0.85
C GLU A 186 -16.30 8.35 1.43
N PRO A 187 -16.87 9.16 2.33
CA PRO A 187 -18.24 8.94 2.78
C PRO A 187 -19.22 8.80 1.60
N GLY A 188 -19.94 7.69 1.53
CA GLY A 188 -20.87 7.37 0.44
C GLY A 188 -20.29 6.52 -0.70
N PHE A 189 -18.97 6.38 -0.81
CA PHE A 189 -18.36 5.44 -1.76
C PHE A 189 -17.07 4.83 -1.22
N VAL A 190 -16.97 3.51 -1.23
CA VAL A 190 -15.75 2.80 -0.81
C VAL A 190 -15.26 1.85 -1.90
N THR A 191 -13.94 1.74 -2.04
CA THR A 191 -13.34 0.73 -2.91
C THR A 191 -13.32 -0.63 -2.23
N GLN A 192 -13.24 -1.71 -3.02
CA GLN A 192 -13.08 -3.07 -2.49
C GLN A 192 -11.76 -3.21 -1.71
N THR A 193 -10.68 -2.56 -2.16
CA THR A 193 -9.41 -2.50 -1.45
C THR A 193 -9.58 -1.88 -0.07
N PHE A 194 -10.26 -0.73 0.03
CA PHE A 194 -10.52 -0.06 1.30
C PHE A 194 -11.32 -0.95 2.26
N ILE A 195 -12.43 -1.54 1.82
CA ILE A 195 -13.22 -2.46 2.66
C ILE A 195 -12.36 -3.59 3.20
N ASN A 196 -11.59 -4.24 2.32
CA ASN A 196 -10.74 -5.35 2.71
C ASN A 196 -9.70 -4.90 3.73
N GLN A 197 -8.99 -3.80 3.47
CA GLN A 197 -7.93 -3.30 4.35
C GLN A 197 -8.45 -2.80 5.70
N MET A 198 -9.68 -2.28 5.76
CA MET A 198 -10.32 -1.91 7.03
C MET A 198 -10.61 -3.14 7.90
N LEU A 199 -11.01 -4.26 7.31
CA LEU A 199 -11.44 -5.48 8.02
C LEU A 199 -10.29 -6.48 8.25
N ASN A 200 -9.41 -6.63 7.27
CA ASN A 200 -8.25 -7.48 7.30
C ASN A 200 -7.07 -6.74 6.66
N PRO A 201 -6.12 -6.25 7.46
CA PRO A 201 -5.02 -5.43 6.98
C PRO A 201 -3.92 -6.23 6.28
N ALA A 202 -4.00 -7.57 6.25
CA ALA A 202 -3.05 -8.39 5.52
C ALA A 202 -3.25 -8.24 4.01
N CYS A 203 -2.16 -7.97 3.30
CA CYS A 203 -2.18 -7.92 1.85
C CYS A 203 -0.89 -8.48 1.24
N ALA A 204 -0.97 -8.83 -0.03
CA ALA A 204 0.19 -9.16 -0.85
C ALA A 204 0.31 -8.15 -1.99
N ILE A 205 1.52 -7.76 -2.31
CA ILE A 205 1.80 -6.84 -3.42
C ILE A 205 2.74 -7.55 -4.38
N VAL A 206 2.38 -7.58 -5.66
CA VAL A 206 3.23 -8.10 -6.73
C VAL A 206 3.46 -7.03 -7.78
N TRP A 207 4.56 -7.12 -8.50
CA TRP A 207 4.85 -6.23 -9.61
C TRP A 207 4.97 -7.00 -10.91
N LEU A 208 4.38 -6.46 -11.96
CA LEU A 208 4.56 -6.96 -13.31
C LEU A 208 5.83 -6.33 -13.88
N ASP A 209 6.98 -6.99 -13.68
CA ASP A 209 8.29 -6.58 -14.21
C ASP A 209 9.28 -7.76 -14.17
N ILE A 210 10.50 -7.59 -14.71
CA ILE A 210 11.61 -8.55 -14.54
C ILE A 210 12.84 -7.81 -13.97
N PRO A 211 13.36 -8.20 -12.80
CA PRO A 211 12.82 -9.20 -11.88
C PRO A 211 11.41 -8.85 -11.37
N THR A 212 10.66 -9.85 -10.91
CA THR A 212 9.38 -9.63 -10.21
C THR A 212 9.50 -10.08 -8.76
N PHE A 213 9.01 -9.24 -7.87
CA PHE A 213 8.95 -9.51 -6.45
C PHE A 213 7.52 -9.64 -5.98
N LYS A 214 7.35 -10.34 -4.87
CA LYS A 214 6.14 -10.34 -4.08
C LYS A 214 6.49 -9.93 -2.66
N VAL A 215 5.75 -9.00 -2.09
CA VAL A 215 5.84 -8.68 -0.67
C VAL A 215 4.54 -9.01 0.01
N LYS A 216 4.59 -9.47 1.25
CA LYS A 216 3.42 -9.51 2.13
C LYS A 216 3.57 -8.44 3.19
N SER A 217 2.47 -7.77 3.49
CA SER A 217 2.47 -6.62 4.38
C SER A 217 1.19 -6.51 5.20
N ILE A 218 1.30 -5.77 6.29
CA ILE A 218 0.18 -5.27 7.07
C ILE A 218 0.00 -3.80 6.70
N VAL A 219 -1.18 -3.41 6.27
CA VAL A 219 -1.47 -2.04 5.82
C VAL A 219 -2.21 -1.24 6.88
N ARG A 220 -1.66 -0.06 7.19
CA ARG A 220 -2.28 0.97 8.03
C ARG A 220 -2.89 2.06 7.15
N LEU A 221 -4.19 2.32 7.27
CA LEU A 221 -4.90 3.40 6.57
C LEU A 221 -5.00 4.65 7.45
N LEU A 222 -4.47 5.77 6.98
CA LEU A 222 -4.35 7.01 7.73
C LEU A 222 -5.16 8.11 7.03
N ASP A 223 -6.28 8.49 7.60
CA ASP A 223 -7.13 9.56 7.07
C ASP A 223 -6.58 10.94 7.47
N PRO A 224 -6.38 11.89 6.53
CA PRO A 224 -5.89 13.24 6.86
C PRO A 224 -6.77 13.99 7.87
N LEU A 225 -8.05 13.63 7.99
CA LEU A 225 -9.00 14.31 8.86
C LEU A 225 -9.18 13.60 10.22
N ASP A 226 -8.49 12.48 10.46
CA ASP A 226 -8.54 11.77 11.74
C ASP A 226 -7.74 12.56 12.81
N PRO A 227 -8.41 13.11 13.84
CA PRO A 227 -7.74 13.89 14.88
C PRO A 227 -6.90 13.03 15.82
N ALA A 228 -7.11 11.71 15.85
CA ALA A 228 -6.42 10.78 16.72
C ALA A 228 -5.07 10.30 16.16
N LEU A 229 -4.72 10.67 14.93
CA LEU A 229 -3.41 10.34 14.37
C LEU A 229 -2.27 10.83 15.28
N SER A 230 -1.23 10.03 15.41
CA SER A 230 0.03 10.48 16.01
C SER A 230 0.71 11.55 15.14
N GLU A 231 1.70 12.24 15.69
CA GLU A 231 2.51 13.18 14.90
C GLU A 231 3.23 12.49 13.74
N TYR A 232 3.75 11.28 13.97
CA TYR A 232 4.34 10.47 12.92
C TYR A 232 3.33 10.17 11.81
N GLU A 233 2.14 9.67 12.14
CA GLU A 233 1.11 9.34 11.15
C GLU A 233 0.65 10.58 10.36
N ARG A 234 0.47 11.73 11.00
CA ARG A 234 0.18 13.00 10.30
C ARG A 234 1.29 13.36 9.30
N ASN A 235 2.55 13.22 9.70
CA ASN A 235 3.67 13.46 8.79
C ASN A 235 3.71 12.46 7.64
N VAL A 236 3.32 11.20 7.85
CA VAL A 236 3.17 10.22 6.76
C VAL A 236 2.10 10.69 5.79
N VAL A 237 0.90 11.04 6.27
CA VAL A 237 -0.19 11.50 5.39
C VAL A 237 0.24 12.72 4.58
N ARG A 238 0.86 13.72 5.22
CA ARG A 238 1.37 14.92 4.55
C ARG A 238 2.43 14.58 3.50
N TYR A 239 3.42 13.77 3.85
CA TYR A 239 4.50 13.40 2.93
C TYR A 239 3.96 12.69 1.68
N VAL A 240 3.06 11.73 1.82
CA VAL A 240 2.57 10.95 0.68
C VAL A 240 1.74 11.82 -0.27
N ASN A 241 0.83 12.65 0.27
CA ASN A 241 0.04 13.59 -0.52
C ASN A 241 0.90 14.66 -1.19
N LEU A 242 1.89 15.19 -0.47
CA LEU A 242 2.85 16.15 -1.01
C LEU A 242 3.68 15.51 -2.12
N MET A 243 4.15 14.28 -1.95
CA MET A 243 4.98 13.62 -2.96
C MET A 243 4.21 13.29 -4.23
N HIS A 244 2.94 12.91 -4.11
CA HIS A 244 2.07 12.82 -5.27
C HIS A 244 1.94 14.18 -5.96
N SER A 245 1.60 15.23 -5.21
CA SER A 245 1.39 16.58 -5.76
C SER A 245 2.67 17.17 -6.36
N TYR A 246 3.82 16.81 -5.81
CA TYR A 246 5.14 17.21 -6.29
C TYR A 246 5.36 16.78 -7.74
N PHE A 247 4.91 15.58 -8.08
CA PHE A 247 5.08 14.99 -9.41
C PHE A 247 3.91 15.29 -10.36
N HIS A 248 2.66 15.21 -9.88
CA HIS A 248 1.46 15.31 -10.72
C HIS A 248 0.75 16.68 -10.68
N GLY A 249 1.21 17.60 -9.83
CA GLY A 249 0.52 18.86 -9.57
C GLY A 249 -0.52 18.76 -8.45
N ALA A 250 -1.10 19.90 -8.08
CA ALA A 250 -1.99 20.00 -6.93
C ALA A 250 -3.26 19.14 -7.07
N PHE A 251 -3.57 18.39 -6.02
CA PHE A 251 -4.84 17.70 -5.88
C PHE A 251 -5.93 18.58 -5.27
N PRO A 252 -7.22 18.23 -5.43
CA PRO A 252 -8.31 18.99 -4.84
C PRO A 252 -8.41 18.85 -3.31
N ARG A 253 -7.78 17.81 -2.73
CA ARG A 253 -7.75 17.51 -1.30
C ARG A 253 -6.62 16.55 -0.98
N ASP A 254 -6.32 16.40 0.31
CA ASP A 254 -5.52 15.28 0.79
C ASP A 254 -6.36 13.99 0.81
N TYR A 255 -5.70 12.88 0.49
CA TYR A 255 -6.26 11.54 0.46
C TYR A 255 -5.74 10.70 1.61
N ILE A 256 -6.47 9.63 1.91
CA ILE A 256 -6.08 8.61 2.89
C ILE A 256 -4.75 8.00 2.44
N ALA A 257 -3.75 8.03 3.33
CA ALA A 257 -2.48 7.36 3.07
C ALA A 257 -2.57 5.88 3.49
N ALA A 258 -2.09 5.00 2.61
CA ALA A 258 -1.94 3.59 2.90
C ALA A 258 -0.47 3.27 3.16
N LEU A 259 -0.13 2.92 4.40
CA LEU A 259 1.21 2.59 4.86
C LEU A 259 1.37 1.07 5.00
N TYR A 260 2.17 0.47 4.12
CA TYR A 260 2.37 -0.97 4.04
C TYR A 260 3.64 -1.36 4.78
N TYR A 261 3.50 -2.01 5.93
CA TYR A 261 4.61 -2.56 6.71
C TYR A 261 4.97 -3.95 6.22
N ILE A 262 6.22 -4.15 5.82
CA ILE A 262 6.68 -5.35 5.14
C ILE A 262 7.00 -6.44 6.15
N VAL A 263 6.41 -7.62 5.94
CA VAL A 263 6.56 -8.80 6.82
C VAL A 263 7.33 -9.92 6.12
N GLU A 264 7.18 -10.03 4.80
CA GLU A 264 7.85 -11.07 3.99
C GLU A 264 8.18 -10.52 2.59
N VAL A 265 9.32 -10.94 2.03
CA VAL A 265 9.71 -10.60 0.65
C VAL A 265 10.07 -11.87 -0.11
N TYR A 266 9.64 -11.95 -1.36
CA TYR A 266 9.81 -13.12 -2.22
C TYR A 266 10.35 -12.72 -3.59
N ASP A 267 11.26 -13.51 -4.16
CA ASP A 267 11.63 -13.42 -5.58
C ASP A 267 10.72 -14.37 -6.38
N SER A 268 9.93 -13.80 -7.28
CA SER A 268 9.02 -14.56 -8.17
C SER A 268 9.48 -14.50 -9.64
N SER A 269 10.74 -14.11 -9.88
CA SER A 269 11.28 -13.90 -11.22
C SER A 269 11.33 -15.19 -12.03
N PRO A 270 10.72 -15.22 -13.23
CA PRO A 270 10.78 -16.41 -14.07
C PRO A 270 12.23 -16.70 -14.50
N GLY A 271 12.55 -17.99 -14.68
CA GLY A 271 13.85 -18.42 -15.22
C GLY A 271 15.04 -18.38 -14.26
N LYS A 272 14.83 -18.05 -12.98
CA LYS A 272 15.85 -18.19 -11.92
C LYS A 272 15.55 -19.41 -11.05
N ASP A 273 16.56 -20.23 -10.76
CA ASP A 273 16.40 -21.39 -9.86
C ASP A 273 15.89 -21.01 -8.46
N ASN A 274 16.23 -19.79 -8.02
CA ASN A 274 15.78 -19.19 -6.76
C ASN A 274 14.56 -18.25 -6.91
N GLY A 275 14.05 -18.04 -8.13
CA GLY A 275 12.93 -17.12 -8.45
C GLY A 275 11.54 -17.77 -8.47
N ARG A 276 11.36 -18.91 -7.79
CA ARG A 276 10.12 -19.70 -7.82
C ARG A 276 9.07 -19.24 -6.80
N GLY A 277 9.05 -17.95 -6.48
CA GLY A 277 8.19 -17.40 -5.42
C GLY A 277 8.65 -17.80 -4.02
N VAL A 278 9.97 -17.93 -3.83
CA VAL A 278 10.61 -18.32 -2.56
C VAL A 278 10.91 -17.08 -1.74
N ARG A 279 10.79 -17.20 -0.42
CA ARG A 279 11.06 -16.12 0.53
C ARG A 279 12.56 -15.80 0.52
N ILE A 280 12.90 -14.51 0.45
CA ILE A 280 14.28 -14.00 0.31
C ILE A 280 14.64 -12.89 1.31
N ASP A 281 13.73 -12.56 2.23
CA ASP A 281 14.08 -11.63 3.29
C ASP A 281 15.03 -12.25 4.34
N PRO A 282 15.88 -11.44 5.03
CA PRO A 282 16.96 -11.92 5.89
C PRO A 282 16.53 -12.62 7.18
#